data_AF-A0A5M6D8S6-F1
#
_entry.id   AF-A0A5M6D8S6-F1
#
_cell.length_a   1.000
_cell.length_b   1.000
_cell.length_c   1.000
_cell.angle_alpha   90.00
_cell.angle_beta   90.00
_cell.angle_gamma   90.00
#
_symmetry.space_group_name_H-M   'P 1'
#
loop_
_entity.id
_entity.type
_entity.pdbx_description
1 polymer ?
#
loop_
_entity_poly.entity_id
_entity_poly.type
_entity_poly.pdbx_seq_one_letter_code
_entity_poly.pdbx_strand_id
1 'polypeptide(L)'
;MSGGWLDRLDDWCERFGDAINPILVKEMRQALKSRQFVVTFSLLLFAALAWTVAGSLSMMPRIYTSPSAPRMMIGYYAVLALPMLLVVPLAAYRSLEGEIDDGTLEMLTITTLSPWQIILGKLASASLQMLLYFVTLCPCLAFAYTLRGVDLPTTLLIVAALAVSGTLLTVVALFFAPLARGRGGRIMTMLSLILLLVLAEYGLAMMVVSLIWYGNPLSGPELLFTVLASLAIAFTFGHLLLTAAAAQLTPETENRSTGIRLSLLMLTTVAVVTLALAVRILNGPTGTVVYLCGVVLLATLWTVCAALMVGENPTITPRIRRELPSSFLSRLMLTWLTPGPSTGLVFGIICIATLAVIQQFGLAWIIQSGFGNGPTRGLLRNICSVPGILFPAYLICFLTVVRLIMAVVRLRNNPRVEVGLAALIVVALMAALVPYSMQLHYNDYQTLEYDPNWQVSNWAFTLTTALQNDLPPGPVKNVVGAAIGLSLIGLFAAWRTTRPRRIATPTRVLEEQLG
;
A
#
# COMPACT_ATOMS: atom_id res chain seq x y z
N MET A 1 -25.81 -51.52 -3.91
CA MET A 1 -24.67 -51.04 -4.74
C MET A 1 -25.17 -49.92 -5.64
N SER A 2 -25.10 -48.68 -5.15
CA SER A 2 -25.36 -47.48 -5.95
C SER A 2 -24.58 -46.32 -5.32
N GLY A 3 -23.27 -46.50 -5.16
CA GLY A 3 -22.34 -45.38 -4.88
C GLY A 3 -22.09 -44.60 -6.16
N GLY A 4 -23.18 -44.03 -6.67
CA GLY A 4 -23.32 -43.59 -8.05
C GLY A 4 -22.98 -42.12 -8.16
N TRP A 5 -21.76 -41.83 -8.59
CA TRP A 5 -21.27 -40.51 -9.00
C TRP A 5 -21.23 -39.42 -7.91
N LEU A 6 -22.24 -39.29 -7.05
CA LEU A 6 -22.29 -38.39 -5.91
C LEU A 6 -21.20 -38.71 -4.89
N ASP A 7 -21.04 -39.98 -4.48
CA ASP A 7 -19.97 -40.38 -3.56
C ASP A 7 -18.57 -40.11 -4.13
N ARG A 8 -18.39 -40.27 -5.45
CA ARG A 8 -17.12 -39.96 -6.13
C ARG A 8 -16.87 -38.45 -6.21
N LEU A 9 -17.92 -37.66 -6.36
CA LEU A 9 -17.85 -36.20 -6.31
C LEU A 9 -17.54 -35.72 -4.90
N ASP A 10 -18.17 -36.32 -3.88
CA ASP A 10 -17.92 -36.03 -2.48
C ASP A 10 -16.48 -36.40 -2.11
N ASP A 11 -16.01 -37.60 -2.45
CA ASP A 11 -14.60 -38.01 -2.25
C ASP A 11 -13.62 -37.09 -2.98
N TRP A 12 -13.97 -36.64 -4.19
CA TRP A 12 -13.13 -35.71 -4.96
C TRP A 12 -13.12 -34.31 -4.32
N CYS A 13 -14.27 -33.83 -3.84
CA CYS A 13 -14.39 -32.56 -3.11
C CYS A 13 -13.68 -32.61 -1.75
N GLU A 14 -13.72 -33.74 -1.05
CA GLU A 14 -12.99 -33.97 0.20
C GLU A 14 -11.48 -33.96 -0.04
N ARG A 15 -10.98 -34.73 -1.03
CA ARG A 15 -9.55 -34.72 -1.38
C ARG A 15 -9.07 -33.35 -1.84
N PHE A 16 -9.89 -32.62 -2.59
CA PHE A 16 -9.58 -31.26 -3.01
C PHE A 16 -9.64 -30.28 -1.84
N GLY A 17 -10.58 -30.47 -0.91
CA GLY A 17 -10.70 -29.73 0.34
C GLY A 17 -9.52 -29.93 1.28
N ASP A 18 -9.02 -31.17 1.40
CA ASP A 18 -7.85 -31.54 2.20
C ASP A 18 -6.54 -30.99 1.62
N ALA A 19 -6.47 -30.82 0.29
CA ALA A 19 -5.34 -30.18 -0.38
C ALA A 19 -5.37 -28.63 -0.28
N ILE A 20 -6.55 -28.06 0.00
CA ILE A 20 -6.73 -26.63 0.19
C ILE A 20 -6.38 -26.24 1.63
N ASN A 21 -5.97 -24.99 1.83
CA ASN A 21 -5.75 -24.43 3.15
C ASN A 21 -6.96 -24.71 4.07
N PRO A 22 -6.81 -25.45 5.18
CA PRO A 22 -7.92 -25.88 6.03
C PRO A 22 -8.70 -24.71 6.63
N ILE A 23 -8.02 -23.56 6.78
CA ILE A 23 -8.63 -22.30 7.23
C ILE A 23 -9.65 -21.80 6.21
N LEU A 24 -9.36 -21.90 4.91
CA LEU A 24 -10.30 -21.50 3.86
C LEU A 24 -11.60 -22.30 3.95
N VAL A 25 -11.51 -23.62 4.08
CA VAL A 25 -12.70 -24.50 4.15
C VAL A 25 -13.53 -24.19 5.38
N LYS A 26 -12.88 -24.03 6.54
CA LYS A 26 -13.54 -23.65 7.80
C LYS A 26 -14.25 -22.30 7.67
N GLU A 27 -13.54 -21.27 7.23
CA GLU A 27 -14.05 -19.90 7.10
C GLU A 27 -15.17 -19.81 6.09
N MET A 28 -15.05 -20.49 4.94
CA MET A 28 -16.10 -20.50 3.92
C MET A 28 -17.40 -21.11 4.47
N ARG A 29 -17.30 -22.26 5.16
CA ARG A 29 -18.47 -22.92 5.77
C ARG A 29 -19.15 -22.02 6.80
N GLN A 30 -18.36 -21.29 7.59
CA GLN A 30 -18.86 -20.36 8.59
C GLN A 30 -19.47 -19.10 7.95
N ALA A 31 -18.82 -18.54 6.92
CA ALA A 31 -19.27 -17.35 6.21
C ALA A 31 -20.63 -17.59 5.52
N LEU A 32 -20.81 -18.71 4.81
CA LEU A 32 -22.05 -19.04 4.12
C LEU A 32 -23.24 -19.27 5.05
N LYS A 33 -22.99 -19.76 6.27
CA LYS A 33 -24.03 -19.95 7.31
C LYS A 33 -24.27 -18.69 8.14
N SER A 34 -23.48 -17.64 7.94
CA SER A 34 -23.59 -16.42 8.74
C SER A 34 -24.88 -15.66 8.41
N ARG A 35 -25.53 -15.10 9.44
CA ARG A 35 -26.71 -14.24 9.26
C ARG A 35 -26.38 -13.03 8.37
N GLN A 36 -25.16 -12.49 8.48
CA GLN A 36 -24.70 -11.39 7.64
C GLN A 36 -24.70 -11.77 6.16
N PHE A 37 -24.17 -12.93 5.80
CA PHE A 37 -24.17 -13.40 4.41
C PHE A 37 -25.60 -13.57 3.89
N VAL A 38 -26.47 -14.27 4.62
CA VAL A 38 -27.87 -14.49 4.20
C VAL A 38 -28.59 -13.16 3.97
N VAL A 39 -28.50 -12.21 4.92
CA VAL A 39 -29.16 -10.90 4.79
C VAL A 39 -28.62 -10.12 3.60
N THR A 40 -27.30 -10.06 3.43
CA THR A 40 -26.68 -9.28 2.35
C THR A 40 -26.93 -9.89 0.98
N PHE A 41 -26.91 -11.22 0.89
CA PHE A 41 -27.24 -11.96 -0.33
C PHE A 41 -28.72 -11.79 -0.72
N SER A 42 -29.65 -11.92 0.24
CA SER A 42 -31.08 -11.67 0.00
C SER A 42 -31.36 -10.22 -0.39
N LEU A 43 -30.72 -9.25 0.26
CA LEU A 43 -30.84 -7.83 -0.09
C LEU A 43 -30.29 -7.55 -1.49
N LEU A 44 -29.16 -8.16 -1.86
CA LEU A 44 -28.60 -8.03 -3.22
C LEU A 44 -29.56 -8.58 -4.26
N LEU A 45 -30.15 -9.77 -4.07
CA LEU A 45 -31.14 -10.34 -4.97
C LEU A 45 -32.39 -9.45 -5.09
N PHE A 46 -32.90 -8.98 -3.95
CA PHE A 46 -34.06 -8.10 -3.93
C PHE A 46 -33.76 -6.76 -4.63
N ALA A 47 -32.61 -6.14 -4.34
CA ALA A 47 -32.19 -4.90 -4.97
C ALA A 47 -31.96 -5.06 -6.47
N ALA A 48 -31.39 -6.18 -6.91
CA ALA A 48 -31.21 -6.50 -8.33
C ALA A 48 -32.56 -6.62 -9.05
N LEU A 49 -33.51 -7.35 -8.46
CA LEU A 49 -34.86 -7.50 -9.01
C LEU A 49 -35.61 -6.16 -9.00
N ALA A 50 -35.60 -5.45 -7.87
CA ALA A 50 -36.25 -4.15 -7.73
C ALA A 50 -35.69 -3.14 -8.73
N TRP A 51 -34.36 -3.08 -8.90
CA TRP A 51 -33.74 -2.20 -9.89
C TRP A 51 -34.07 -2.61 -11.33
N THR A 52 -34.13 -3.91 -11.63
CA THR A 52 -34.53 -4.40 -12.96
C THR A 52 -35.95 -3.95 -13.29
N VAL A 53 -36.89 -4.12 -12.36
CA VAL A 53 -38.30 -3.72 -12.55
C VAL A 53 -38.45 -2.20 -12.60
N ALA A 54 -37.96 -1.49 -11.57
CA ALA A 54 -38.09 -0.04 -11.47
C ALA A 54 -37.33 0.69 -12.60
N GLY A 55 -36.12 0.24 -12.91
CA GLY A 55 -35.30 0.75 -14.01
C GLY A 55 -36.01 0.61 -15.35
N SER A 56 -36.53 -0.59 -15.65
CA SER A 56 -37.27 -0.85 -16.90
C SER A 56 -38.54 0.00 -17.01
N LEU A 57 -39.33 0.09 -15.93
CA LEU A 57 -40.57 0.88 -15.89
C LEU A 57 -40.29 2.38 -16.03
N SER A 58 -39.26 2.91 -15.36
CA SER A 58 -38.88 4.33 -15.43
C SER A 58 -38.47 4.80 -16.83
N MET A 59 -38.12 3.86 -17.70
CA MET A 59 -37.67 4.10 -19.07
C MET A 59 -38.74 3.81 -20.12
N MET A 60 -39.92 3.31 -19.73
CA MET A 60 -40.99 3.01 -20.67
C MET A 60 -41.64 4.31 -21.18
N PRO A 61 -41.92 4.46 -22.49
CA PRO A 61 -41.67 3.56 -23.62
C PRO A 61 -40.32 3.77 -24.33
N ARG A 62 -39.47 4.70 -23.85
CA ARG A 62 -38.18 5.05 -24.46
C ARG A 62 -37.17 3.89 -24.51
N ILE A 63 -37.35 2.87 -23.68
CA ILE A 63 -36.54 1.64 -23.68
C ILE A 63 -36.55 0.91 -25.03
N TYR A 64 -37.62 1.06 -25.82
CA TYR A 64 -37.72 0.45 -27.16
C TYR A 64 -37.02 1.25 -28.26
N THR A 65 -36.84 2.57 -28.05
CA THR A 65 -36.41 3.49 -29.11
C THR A 65 -35.06 4.14 -28.86
N SER A 66 -34.56 4.13 -27.61
CA SER A 66 -33.33 4.80 -27.20
C SER A 66 -32.40 3.85 -26.43
N PRO A 67 -31.06 3.94 -26.64
CA PRO A 67 -30.08 3.18 -25.86
C PRO A 67 -30.26 3.43 -24.36
N SER A 68 -30.55 2.36 -23.61
CA SER A 68 -30.94 2.44 -22.20
C SER A 68 -29.96 1.72 -21.27
N ALA A 69 -28.98 0.99 -21.83
CA ALA A 69 -27.97 0.26 -21.06
C ALA A 69 -27.18 1.11 -20.04
N PRO A 70 -26.74 2.36 -20.35
CA PRO A 70 -25.92 3.13 -19.42
C PRO A 70 -26.51 3.30 -18.01
N ARG A 71 -27.79 3.70 -17.92
CA ARG A 71 -28.42 3.90 -16.60
C ARG A 71 -28.66 2.58 -15.88
N MET A 72 -29.02 1.52 -16.61
CA MET A 72 -29.22 0.21 -16.02
C MET A 72 -27.91 -0.36 -15.46
N MET A 73 -26.82 -0.21 -16.21
CA MET A 73 -25.48 -0.63 -15.81
C MET A 73 -25.00 0.09 -14.55
N ILE A 74 -25.25 1.41 -14.41
CA ILE A 74 -24.89 2.17 -13.21
C ILE A 74 -25.59 1.61 -11.96
N GLY A 75 -26.88 1.28 -12.05
CA GLY A 75 -27.59 0.73 -10.89
C GLY A 75 -27.17 -0.71 -10.57
N TYR A 76 -26.93 -1.57 -11.56
CA TYR A 76 -26.38 -2.90 -11.30
C TYR A 76 -24.97 -2.84 -10.71
N TYR A 77 -24.14 -1.90 -11.18
CA TYR A 77 -22.87 -1.58 -10.55
C TYR A 77 -23.06 -1.20 -9.08
N ALA A 78 -23.98 -0.27 -8.75
CA ALA A 78 -24.21 0.15 -7.37
C ALA A 78 -24.68 -1.02 -6.46
N VAL A 79 -25.59 -1.86 -6.96
CA VAL A 79 -26.07 -3.06 -6.24
C VAL A 79 -24.94 -4.06 -5.98
N LEU A 80 -24.00 -4.22 -6.92
CA LEU A 80 -22.85 -5.11 -6.77
C LEU A 80 -21.72 -4.49 -5.92
N ALA A 81 -21.48 -3.18 -6.08
CA ALA A 81 -20.34 -2.47 -5.48
C ALA A 81 -20.45 -2.39 -3.96
N LEU A 82 -21.65 -2.14 -3.42
CA LEU A 82 -21.86 -2.04 -1.99
C LEU A 82 -21.43 -3.32 -1.23
N PRO A 83 -21.91 -4.54 -1.56
CA PRO A 83 -21.44 -5.73 -0.87
C PRO A 83 -19.96 -6.05 -1.15
N MET A 84 -19.47 -5.80 -2.36
CA MET A 84 -18.08 -6.05 -2.75
C MET A 84 -17.06 -5.16 -2.03
N LEU A 85 -17.33 -3.86 -1.95
CA LEU A 85 -16.37 -2.85 -1.49
C LEU A 85 -16.54 -2.50 -0.01
N LEU A 86 -17.74 -2.69 0.58
CA LEU A 86 -18.00 -2.39 2.00
C LEU A 86 -18.19 -3.66 2.82
N VAL A 87 -19.17 -4.50 2.47
CA VAL A 87 -19.59 -5.60 3.34
C VAL A 87 -18.50 -6.66 3.49
N VAL A 88 -17.90 -7.11 2.37
CA VAL A 88 -16.87 -8.17 2.41
C VAL A 88 -15.61 -7.72 3.14
N PRO A 89 -14.99 -6.56 2.85
CA PRO A 89 -13.84 -6.09 3.59
C PRO A 89 -14.13 -5.92 5.10
N LEU A 90 -15.29 -5.37 5.47
CA LEU A 90 -15.68 -5.24 6.87
C LEU A 90 -15.90 -6.59 7.57
N ALA A 91 -16.45 -7.59 6.86
CA ALA A 91 -16.58 -8.94 7.39
C ALA A 91 -15.20 -9.57 7.65
N ALA A 92 -14.26 -9.40 6.71
CA ALA A 92 -12.89 -9.89 6.84
C ALA A 92 -12.15 -9.22 8.01
N TYR A 93 -12.29 -7.91 8.17
CA TYR A 93 -11.75 -7.17 9.33
C TYR A 93 -12.30 -7.71 10.65
N ARG A 94 -13.62 -7.81 10.80
CA ARG A 94 -14.25 -8.29 12.05
C ARG A 94 -13.92 -9.73 12.38
N SER A 95 -13.81 -10.59 11.36
CA SER A 95 -13.41 -12.00 11.53
C SER A 95 -11.99 -12.11 12.10
N LEU A 96 -11.03 -11.31 11.59
CA LEU A 96 -9.66 -11.33 12.10
C LEU A 96 -9.52 -10.60 13.44
N GLU A 97 -10.19 -9.45 13.61
CA GLU A 97 -10.21 -8.70 14.88
C GLU A 97 -10.77 -9.56 16.03
N GLY A 98 -11.87 -10.28 15.81
CA GLY A 98 -12.44 -11.18 16.81
C GLY A 98 -11.48 -12.29 17.25
N GLU A 99 -10.72 -12.89 16.33
CA GLU A 99 -9.72 -13.91 16.67
C GLU A 99 -8.53 -13.36 17.46
N ILE A 100 -8.14 -12.11 17.21
CA ILE A 100 -7.12 -11.41 17.99
C ILE A 100 -7.62 -11.18 19.42
N ASP A 101 -8.88 -10.78 19.54
CA ASP A 101 -9.50 -10.41 20.81
C ASP A 101 -9.81 -11.60 21.72
N ASP A 102 -10.24 -12.71 21.13
CA ASP A 102 -10.58 -13.93 21.87
C ASP A 102 -9.34 -14.67 22.41
N GLY A 103 -8.12 -14.17 22.14
CA GLY A 103 -6.87 -14.81 22.54
C GLY A 103 -6.60 -16.13 21.81
N THR A 104 -7.45 -16.50 20.86
CA THR A 104 -7.31 -17.73 20.06
C THR A 104 -6.09 -17.68 19.15
N LEU A 105 -5.62 -16.48 18.77
CA LEU A 105 -4.36 -16.34 18.04
C LEU A 105 -3.14 -16.79 18.84
N GLU A 106 -3.07 -16.56 20.15
CA GLU A 106 -1.96 -17.07 20.97
C GLU A 106 -1.97 -18.60 21.04
N MET A 107 -3.16 -19.20 21.10
CA MET A 107 -3.36 -20.65 21.07
C MET A 107 -3.06 -21.26 19.69
N LEU A 108 -3.40 -20.55 18.60
CA LEU A 108 -3.09 -20.93 17.23
C LEU A 108 -1.62 -20.71 16.86
N THR A 109 -0.92 -19.74 17.46
CA THR A 109 0.53 -19.58 17.27
C THR A 109 1.37 -20.68 17.93
N ILE A 110 0.77 -21.51 18.78
CA ILE A 110 1.39 -22.75 19.30
C ILE A 110 1.19 -23.91 18.29
N THR A 111 0.29 -23.77 17.31
CA THR A 111 0.06 -24.78 16.25
C THR A 111 1.06 -24.62 15.09
N THR A 112 1.12 -25.62 14.21
CA THR A 112 2.02 -25.68 13.05
C THR A 112 1.63 -24.74 11.89
N LEU A 113 0.61 -23.90 12.06
CA LEU A 113 0.09 -23.03 10.99
C LEU A 113 0.90 -21.73 10.90
N SER A 114 1.37 -21.42 9.69
CA SER A 114 2.08 -20.16 9.43
C SER A 114 1.12 -18.97 9.40
N PRO A 115 1.52 -17.77 9.86
CA PRO A 115 0.70 -16.56 9.78
C PRO A 115 0.21 -16.20 8.37
N TRP A 116 0.99 -16.58 7.36
CA TRP A 116 0.60 -16.45 5.95
C TRP A 116 -0.59 -17.34 5.58
N GLN A 117 -0.63 -18.58 6.06
CA GLN A 117 -1.77 -19.48 5.83
C GLN A 117 -3.05 -18.91 6.46
N ILE A 118 -2.95 -18.28 7.63
CA ILE A 118 -4.12 -17.66 8.30
C ILE A 118 -4.70 -16.54 7.43
N ILE A 119 -3.86 -15.57 7.04
CA ILE A 119 -4.34 -14.40 6.32
C ILE A 119 -4.79 -14.76 4.90
N LEU A 120 -4.07 -15.63 4.19
CA LEU A 120 -4.47 -16.08 2.86
C LEU A 120 -5.78 -16.90 2.90
N GLY A 121 -5.99 -17.70 3.95
CA GLY A 121 -7.26 -18.41 4.15
C GLY A 121 -8.44 -17.45 4.27
N LYS A 122 -8.31 -16.38 5.05
CA LYS A 122 -9.34 -15.34 5.20
C LYS A 122 -9.56 -14.54 3.90
N LEU A 123 -8.48 -14.15 3.22
CA LEU A 123 -8.58 -13.45 1.93
C LEU A 123 -9.26 -14.32 0.87
N ALA A 124 -8.92 -15.61 0.80
CA ALA A 124 -9.54 -16.54 -0.13
C ALA A 124 -11.03 -16.76 0.19
N SER A 125 -11.40 -16.86 1.48
CA SER A 125 -12.81 -16.98 1.89
C SER A 125 -13.63 -15.75 1.46
N ALA A 126 -13.09 -14.56 1.73
CA ALA A 126 -13.68 -13.30 1.28
C ALA A 126 -13.79 -13.20 -0.26
N SER A 127 -12.76 -13.66 -0.98
CA SER A 127 -12.76 -13.69 -2.45
C SER A 127 -13.81 -14.64 -3.02
N LEU A 128 -14.07 -15.76 -2.35
CA LEU A 128 -15.11 -16.70 -2.72
C LEU A 128 -16.51 -16.10 -2.49
N GLN A 129 -16.69 -15.36 -1.39
CA GLN A 129 -17.92 -14.60 -1.13
C GLN A 129 -18.17 -13.53 -2.21
N MET A 130 -17.12 -12.80 -2.62
CA MET A 130 -17.20 -11.86 -3.75
C MET A 130 -17.60 -12.57 -5.04
N LEU A 131 -16.99 -13.72 -5.35
CA LEU A 131 -17.32 -14.50 -6.54
C LEU A 131 -18.82 -14.89 -6.57
N LEU A 132 -19.39 -15.28 -5.43
CA LEU A 132 -20.83 -15.62 -5.34
C LEU A 132 -21.73 -14.43 -5.66
N TYR A 133 -21.43 -13.24 -5.13
CA TYR A 133 -22.17 -12.01 -5.47
C TYR A 133 -22.05 -11.68 -6.96
N PHE A 134 -20.86 -11.84 -7.53
CA PHE A 134 -20.63 -11.60 -8.95
C PHE A 134 -21.43 -12.57 -9.85
N VAL A 135 -21.33 -13.89 -9.60
CA VAL A 135 -22.05 -14.91 -10.37
C VAL A 135 -23.56 -14.68 -10.30
N THR A 136 -24.07 -14.26 -9.15
CA THR A 136 -25.49 -13.98 -8.93
C THR A 136 -25.99 -12.79 -9.75
N LEU A 137 -25.16 -11.76 -9.93
CA LEU A 137 -25.52 -10.56 -10.72
C LEU A 137 -25.14 -10.66 -12.21
N CYS A 138 -24.40 -11.68 -12.61
CA CYS A 138 -24.01 -11.91 -14.01
C CYS A 138 -25.21 -11.90 -14.99
N PRO A 139 -26.36 -12.57 -14.71
CA PRO A 139 -27.52 -12.51 -15.60
C PRO A 139 -28.10 -11.10 -15.75
N CYS A 140 -28.08 -10.28 -14.70
CA CYS A 140 -28.54 -8.89 -14.73
C CYS A 140 -27.61 -8.00 -15.57
N LEU A 141 -26.30 -8.21 -15.47
CA LEU A 141 -25.31 -7.52 -16.31
C LEU A 141 -25.46 -7.91 -17.79
N ALA A 142 -25.71 -9.19 -18.07
CA ALA A 142 -26.01 -9.67 -19.41
C ALA A 142 -27.30 -9.04 -19.96
N PHE A 143 -28.33 -8.90 -19.13
CA PHE A 143 -29.55 -8.18 -19.51
C PHE A 143 -29.27 -6.72 -19.87
N ALA A 144 -28.54 -5.99 -19.02
CA ALA A 144 -28.15 -4.61 -19.28
C ALA A 144 -27.42 -4.43 -20.61
N TYR A 145 -26.54 -5.38 -20.96
CA TYR A 145 -25.81 -5.37 -22.22
C TYR A 145 -26.72 -5.47 -23.46
N THR A 146 -27.83 -6.23 -23.38
CA THR A 146 -28.76 -6.36 -24.52
C THR A 146 -29.51 -5.07 -24.86
N LEU A 147 -29.61 -4.13 -23.92
CA LEU A 147 -30.33 -2.86 -24.08
C LEU A 147 -29.59 -1.80 -24.91
N ARG A 148 -28.42 -2.14 -25.46
CA ARG A 148 -27.56 -1.31 -26.32
C ARG A 148 -27.07 -0.02 -25.65
N GLY A 149 -25.86 0.41 -26.03
CA GLY A 149 -25.27 1.67 -25.55
C GLY A 149 -24.12 1.53 -24.57
N VAL A 150 -23.65 0.31 -24.31
CA VAL A 150 -22.37 0.06 -23.62
C VAL A 150 -21.64 -1.08 -24.32
N ASP A 151 -20.36 -0.90 -24.61
CA ASP A 151 -19.53 -1.92 -25.27
C ASP A 151 -19.15 -3.04 -24.30
N LEU A 152 -18.92 -4.24 -24.85
CA LEU A 152 -18.48 -5.41 -24.08
C LEU A 152 -17.14 -5.19 -23.35
N PRO A 153 -16.09 -4.59 -23.96
CA PRO A 153 -14.83 -4.33 -23.28
C PRO A 153 -15.00 -3.40 -22.07
N THR A 154 -15.87 -2.39 -22.19
CA THR A 154 -16.18 -1.45 -21.10
C THR A 154 -16.87 -2.17 -19.94
N THR A 155 -17.84 -3.04 -20.24
CA THR A 155 -18.53 -3.84 -19.23
C THR A 155 -17.55 -4.77 -18.50
N LEU A 156 -16.67 -5.45 -19.24
CA LEU A 156 -15.65 -6.31 -18.66
C LEU A 156 -14.63 -5.53 -17.82
N LEU A 157 -14.25 -4.32 -18.25
CA LEU A 157 -13.34 -3.45 -17.51
C LEU A 157 -13.95 -3.02 -16.17
N ILE A 158 -15.24 -2.67 -16.14
CA ILE A 158 -15.96 -2.31 -14.90
C ILE A 158 -15.96 -3.48 -13.92
N VAL A 159 -16.30 -4.68 -14.41
CA VAL A 159 -16.33 -5.91 -13.60
C VAL A 159 -14.94 -6.24 -13.07
N ALA A 160 -13.91 -6.18 -13.92
CA ALA A 160 -12.52 -6.47 -13.53
C ALA A 160 -12.00 -5.45 -12.52
N ALA A 161 -12.28 -4.15 -12.73
CA ALA A 161 -11.90 -3.09 -11.81
C ALA A 161 -12.57 -3.26 -10.44
N LEU A 162 -13.84 -3.67 -10.41
CA LEU A 162 -14.56 -3.93 -9.16
C LEU A 162 -13.98 -5.14 -8.42
N ALA A 163 -13.67 -6.23 -9.12
CA ALA A 163 -13.08 -7.42 -8.52
C ALA A 163 -11.67 -7.16 -7.94
N VAL A 164 -10.81 -6.47 -8.70
CA VAL A 164 -9.45 -6.10 -8.23
C VAL A 164 -9.53 -5.12 -7.05
N SER A 165 -10.44 -4.16 -7.10
CA SER A 165 -10.59 -3.19 -6.00
C SER A 165 -11.19 -3.83 -4.75
N GLY A 166 -12.20 -4.70 -4.88
CA GLY A 166 -12.78 -5.43 -3.74
C GLY A 166 -11.76 -6.35 -3.05
N THR A 167 -10.96 -7.06 -3.83
CA THR A 167 -9.84 -7.87 -3.28
C THR A 167 -8.80 -7.00 -2.59
N LEU A 168 -8.39 -5.88 -3.20
CA LEU A 168 -7.41 -4.98 -2.60
C LEU A 168 -7.94 -4.32 -1.30
N LEU A 169 -9.19 -3.86 -1.28
CA LEU A 169 -9.82 -3.30 -0.09
C LEU A 169 -9.97 -4.36 1.02
N THR A 170 -10.22 -5.62 0.66
CA THR A 170 -10.21 -6.72 1.63
C THR A 170 -8.81 -6.92 2.22
N VAL A 171 -7.75 -6.83 1.40
CA VAL A 171 -6.37 -6.86 1.91
C VAL A 171 -6.09 -5.69 2.85
N VAL A 172 -6.54 -4.47 2.51
CA VAL A 172 -6.44 -3.30 3.40
C VAL A 172 -7.17 -3.57 4.71
N ALA A 173 -8.38 -4.10 4.67
CA ALA A 173 -9.16 -4.43 5.86
C ALA A 173 -8.45 -5.46 6.76
N LEU A 174 -7.88 -6.52 6.18
CA LEU A 174 -7.09 -7.52 6.92
C LEU A 174 -5.81 -6.92 7.52
N PHE A 175 -5.20 -5.91 6.89
CA PHE A 175 -4.05 -5.19 7.44
C PHE A 175 -4.43 -4.32 8.65
N PHE A 176 -5.61 -3.70 8.64
CA PHE A 176 -6.07 -2.86 9.76
C PHE A 176 -6.47 -3.65 11.00
N ALA A 177 -6.91 -4.91 10.86
CA ALA A 177 -7.40 -5.71 11.99
C ALA A 177 -6.34 -5.94 13.09
N PRO A 178 -5.08 -6.34 12.81
CA PRO A 178 -4.03 -6.49 13.82
C PRO A 178 -3.58 -5.19 14.50
N LEU A 179 -3.85 -4.03 13.90
CA LEU A 179 -3.51 -2.72 14.47
C LEU A 179 -4.45 -2.31 15.62
N ALA A 180 -5.64 -2.93 15.69
CA ALA A 180 -6.71 -2.61 16.60
C ALA A 180 -6.41 -3.09 18.03
N ARG A 181 -5.67 -2.29 18.82
CA ARG A 181 -5.31 -2.65 20.21
C ARG A 181 -6.13 -1.90 21.25
N GLY A 182 -6.82 -2.65 22.10
CA GLY A 182 -7.68 -2.11 23.17
C GLY A 182 -8.95 -1.43 22.63
N ARG A 183 -9.88 -1.09 23.52
CA ARG A 183 -11.23 -0.60 23.14
C ARG A 183 -11.19 0.66 22.26
N GLY A 184 -10.36 1.64 22.61
CA GLY A 184 -10.23 2.90 21.85
C GLY A 184 -9.56 2.68 20.49
N GLY A 185 -8.53 1.83 20.43
CA GLY A 185 -7.84 1.50 19.18
C GLY A 185 -8.77 0.85 18.17
N ARG A 186 -9.61 -0.09 18.61
CA ARG A 186 -10.61 -0.78 17.75
C ARG A 186 -11.61 0.17 17.11
N ILE A 187 -12.14 1.11 17.89
CA ILE A 187 -13.09 2.10 17.36
C ILE A 187 -12.39 2.97 16.31
N MET A 188 -11.15 3.40 16.57
CA MET A 188 -10.41 4.25 15.63
C MET A 188 -10.04 3.50 14.35
N THR A 189 -9.53 2.27 14.44
CA THR A 189 -9.20 1.44 13.26
C THR A 189 -10.45 1.13 12.45
N MET A 190 -11.56 0.78 13.09
CA MET A 190 -12.83 0.52 12.42
C MET A 190 -13.36 1.77 11.71
N LEU A 191 -13.37 2.94 12.36
CA LEU A 191 -13.81 4.20 11.74
C LEU A 191 -12.89 4.60 10.58
N SER A 192 -11.58 4.46 10.74
CA SER A 192 -10.61 4.75 9.68
C SER A 192 -10.78 3.82 8.47
N LEU A 193 -11.08 2.53 8.71
CA LEU A 193 -11.37 1.57 7.66
C LEU A 193 -12.65 1.94 6.93
N ILE A 194 -13.75 2.21 7.65
CA ILE A 194 -15.03 2.61 7.03
C ILE A 194 -14.84 3.85 6.15
N LEU A 195 -14.14 4.88 6.66
CA LEU A 195 -13.85 6.08 5.89
C LEU A 195 -13.07 5.76 4.60
N LEU A 196 -12.04 4.92 4.70
CA LEU A 196 -11.24 4.49 3.54
C LEU A 196 -12.08 3.72 2.52
N LEU A 197 -12.94 2.79 2.97
CA LEU A 197 -13.81 2.01 2.08
C LEU A 197 -14.81 2.91 1.34
N VAL A 198 -15.41 3.88 2.03
CA VAL A 198 -16.36 4.85 1.43
C VAL A 198 -15.65 5.76 0.42
N LEU A 199 -14.45 6.26 0.75
CA LEU A 199 -13.66 7.07 -0.18
C LEU A 199 -13.24 6.28 -1.43
N ALA A 200 -12.86 5.01 -1.26
CA ALA A 200 -12.52 4.12 -2.37
C ALA A 200 -13.73 3.80 -3.24
N GLU A 201 -14.89 3.53 -2.65
CA GLU A 201 -16.16 3.34 -3.38
C GLU A 201 -16.51 4.60 -4.17
N TYR A 202 -16.43 5.78 -3.56
CA TYR A 202 -16.70 7.05 -4.23
C TYR A 202 -15.78 7.26 -5.44
N GLY A 203 -14.47 7.04 -5.27
CA GLY A 203 -13.50 7.15 -6.37
C GLY A 203 -13.77 6.17 -7.52
N LEU A 204 -14.08 4.91 -7.19
CA LEU A 204 -14.39 3.88 -8.19
C LEU A 204 -15.73 4.14 -8.89
N ALA A 205 -16.74 4.60 -8.15
CA ALA A 205 -18.03 4.99 -8.71
C ALA A 205 -17.88 6.16 -9.68
N MET A 206 -17.10 7.19 -9.34
CA MET A 206 -16.80 8.30 -10.25
C MET A 206 -16.13 7.83 -11.54
N MET A 207 -15.16 6.92 -11.43
CA MET A 207 -14.49 6.32 -12.60
C MET A 207 -15.49 5.52 -13.47
N VAL A 208 -16.28 4.63 -12.87
CA VAL A 208 -17.24 3.77 -13.60
C VAL A 208 -18.33 4.60 -14.26
N VAL A 209 -18.91 5.56 -13.54
CA VAL A 209 -19.93 6.47 -14.07
C VAL A 209 -19.34 7.29 -15.23
N SER A 210 -18.13 7.82 -15.08
CA SER A 210 -17.45 8.54 -16.16
C SER A 210 -17.24 7.65 -17.40
N LEU A 211 -16.80 6.41 -17.21
CA LEU A 211 -16.55 5.45 -18.29
C LEU A 211 -17.85 5.08 -19.02
N ILE A 212 -18.97 4.97 -18.30
CA ILE A 212 -20.28 4.65 -18.89
C ILE A 212 -20.84 5.85 -19.68
N TRP A 213 -20.71 7.08 -19.18
CA TRP A 213 -21.29 8.26 -19.82
C TRP A 213 -20.46 8.82 -20.97
N TYR A 214 -19.13 8.85 -20.80
CA TYR A 214 -18.21 9.49 -21.75
C TYR A 214 -17.45 8.48 -22.61
N GLY A 215 -17.61 7.17 -22.33
CA GLY A 215 -16.83 6.13 -22.98
C GLY A 215 -15.39 6.06 -22.48
N ASN A 216 -14.62 5.11 -23.02
CA ASN A 216 -13.21 4.97 -22.70
C ASN A 216 -12.37 5.94 -23.56
N PRO A 217 -11.67 6.92 -22.96
CA PRO A 217 -10.85 7.87 -23.70
C PRO A 217 -9.49 7.27 -24.14
N LEU A 218 -9.13 6.09 -23.64
CA LEU A 218 -7.82 5.48 -23.88
C LEU A 218 -7.80 4.70 -25.20
N SER A 219 -6.70 4.83 -25.93
CA SER A 219 -6.41 3.96 -27.08
C SER A 219 -6.11 2.52 -26.63
N GLY A 220 -6.18 1.55 -27.55
CA GLY A 220 -5.95 0.13 -27.24
C GLY A 220 -4.65 -0.16 -26.45
N PRO A 221 -3.48 0.34 -26.89
CA PRO A 221 -2.22 0.17 -26.16
C PRO A 221 -2.20 0.83 -24.79
N GLU A 222 -2.80 2.02 -24.66
CA GLU A 222 -2.91 2.74 -23.39
C GLU A 222 -3.81 1.99 -22.40
N LEU A 223 -4.94 1.47 -22.87
CA LEU A 223 -5.84 0.66 -22.06
C LEU A 223 -5.13 -0.61 -21.55
N LEU A 224 -4.44 -1.33 -22.43
CA LEU A 224 -3.69 -2.52 -22.03
C LEU A 224 -2.62 -2.18 -20.99
N PHE A 225 -1.88 -1.10 -21.20
CA PHE A 225 -0.89 -0.63 -20.23
C PHE A 225 -1.52 -0.27 -18.88
N THR A 226 -2.61 0.50 -18.86
CA THR A 226 -3.28 0.89 -17.59
C THR A 226 -3.82 -0.31 -16.82
N VAL A 227 -4.41 -1.29 -17.52
CA VAL A 227 -4.89 -2.53 -16.88
C VAL A 227 -3.72 -3.32 -16.29
N LEU A 228 -2.66 -3.58 -17.06
CA LEU A 228 -1.49 -4.32 -16.56
C LEU A 228 -0.77 -3.58 -15.42
N ALA A 229 -0.64 -2.25 -15.52
CA ALA A 229 -0.05 -1.43 -14.46
C ALA A 229 -0.90 -1.47 -13.19
N SER A 230 -2.23 -1.36 -13.29
CA SER A 230 -3.12 -1.47 -12.14
C SER A 230 -3.06 -2.83 -11.46
N LEU A 231 -3.00 -3.92 -12.24
CA LEU A 231 -2.87 -5.27 -11.71
C LEU A 231 -1.53 -5.50 -11.02
N ALA A 232 -0.43 -5.04 -11.63
CA ALA A 232 0.91 -5.17 -11.06
C ALA A 232 1.07 -4.35 -9.77
N ILE A 233 0.54 -3.12 -9.72
CA ILE A 233 0.54 -2.28 -8.52
C ILE A 233 -0.38 -2.89 -7.45
N ALA A 234 -1.61 -3.31 -7.79
CA ALA A 234 -2.52 -3.93 -6.84
C ALA A 234 -1.93 -5.21 -6.23
N PHE A 235 -1.28 -6.05 -7.05
CA PHE A 235 -0.63 -7.27 -6.59
C PHE A 235 0.54 -6.97 -5.64
N THR A 236 1.45 -6.08 -6.02
CA THR A 236 2.63 -5.76 -5.19
C THR A 236 2.27 -5.00 -3.92
N PHE A 237 1.33 -4.07 -4.00
CA PHE A 237 0.82 -3.33 -2.84
C PHE A 237 0.03 -4.26 -1.90
N GLY A 238 -0.81 -5.13 -2.46
CA GLY A 238 -1.52 -6.17 -1.70
C GLY A 238 -0.53 -7.11 -1.00
N HIS A 239 0.51 -7.56 -1.71
CA HIS A 239 1.58 -8.37 -1.12
C HIS A 239 2.29 -7.64 0.03
N LEU A 240 2.64 -6.36 -0.11
CA LEU A 240 3.21 -5.56 0.98
C LEU A 240 2.29 -5.52 2.21
N LEU A 241 1.00 -5.22 2.03
CA LEU A 241 0.05 -5.14 3.15
C LEU A 241 -0.17 -6.50 3.82
N LEU A 242 -0.27 -7.59 3.05
CA LEU A 242 -0.36 -8.95 3.58
C LEU A 242 0.92 -9.34 4.33
N THR A 243 2.11 -9.01 3.81
CA THR A 243 3.38 -9.25 4.53
C THR A 243 3.41 -8.49 5.85
N ALA A 244 2.91 -7.25 5.89
CA ALA A 244 2.87 -6.43 7.08
C ALA A 244 1.81 -6.92 8.09
N ALA A 245 0.66 -7.44 7.62
CA ALA A 245 -0.33 -8.09 8.47
C ALA A 245 0.23 -9.39 9.08
N ALA A 246 0.90 -10.22 8.28
CA ALA A 246 1.55 -11.46 8.74
C ALA A 246 2.67 -11.17 9.75
N ALA A 247 3.43 -10.09 9.53
CA ALA A 247 4.48 -9.62 10.43
C ALA A 247 3.94 -9.16 11.80
N GLN A 248 2.67 -8.78 11.90
CA GLN A 248 2.05 -8.42 13.18
C GLN A 248 1.58 -9.65 13.98
N LEU A 249 1.22 -10.73 13.29
CA LEU A 249 0.81 -12.00 13.88
C LEU A 249 2.00 -12.91 14.26
N THR A 250 3.15 -12.74 13.61
CA THR A 250 4.38 -13.48 13.94
C THR A 250 4.90 -13.08 15.33
N PRO A 251 5.41 -14.00 16.18
CA PRO A 251 5.98 -13.67 17.48
C PRO A 251 7.16 -12.67 17.42
N GLU A 252 7.41 -11.93 18.51
CA GLU A 252 8.52 -10.94 18.56
C GLU A 252 9.91 -11.56 18.43
N THR A 253 10.00 -12.89 18.62
CA THR A 253 11.25 -13.64 18.55
C THR A 253 11.68 -13.97 17.12
N GLU A 254 10.76 -13.85 16.16
CA GLU A 254 10.98 -14.12 14.73
C GLU A 254 11.24 -12.85 13.91
N ASN A 255 11.78 -13.03 12.72
CA ASN A 255 12.17 -11.93 11.84
C ASN A 255 10.94 -11.31 11.14
N ARG A 256 10.45 -10.19 11.69
CA ARG A 256 9.31 -9.43 11.13
C ARG A 256 9.69 -8.48 10.00
N SER A 257 10.89 -7.90 10.02
CA SER A 257 11.25 -6.77 9.16
C SER A 257 11.73 -7.16 7.76
N THR A 258 12.39 -8.32 7.61
CA THR A 258 13.03 -8.68 6.33
C THR A 258 12.01 -8.86 5.21
N GLY A 259 10.89 -9.54 5.49
CA GLY A 259 9.80 -9.74 4.53
C GLY A 259 9.18 -8.42 4.06
N ILE A 260 8.96 -7.49 4.99
CA ILE A 260 8.41 -6.16 4.70
C ILE A 260 9.37 -5.33 3.85
N ARG A 261 10.68 -5.37 4.14
CA ARG A 261 11.68 -4.63 3.33
C ARG A 261 11.76 -5.17 1.91
N LEU A 262 11.68 -6.48 1.73
CA LEU A 262 11.69 -7.10 0.40
C LEU A 262 10.40 -6.79 -0.38
N SER A 263 9.24 -6.86 0.27
CA SER A 263 7.97 -6.52 -0.38
C SER A 263 7.89 -5.02 -0.72
N LEU A 264 8.46 -4.15 0.11
CA LEU A 264 8.61 -2.73 -0.21
C LEU A 264 9.50 -2.52 -1.44
N LEU A 265 10.65 -3.21 -1.54
CA LEU A 265 11.48 -3.15 -2.74
C LEU A 265 10.72 -3.61 -3.99
N MET A 266 10.00 -4.73 -3.90
CA MET A 266 9.19 -5.25 -5.01
C MET A 266 8.14 -4.25 -5.49
N LEU A 267 7.42 -3.60 -4.56
CA LEU A 267 6.48 -2.54 -4.92
C LEU A 267 7.18 -1.36 -5.59
N THR A 268 8.34 -0.95 -5.07
CA THR A 268 9.05 0.22 -5.59
C THR A 268 9.65 -0.03 -6.97
N THR A 269 10.15 -1.23 -7.24
CA THR A 269 10.66 -1.58 -8.57
C THR A 269 9.54 -1.61 -9.60
N VAL A 270 8.41 -2.26 -9.28
CA VAL A 270 7.23 -2.27 -10.16
C VAL A 270 6.71 -0.85 -10.37
N ALA A 271 6.60 -0.02 -9.33
CA ALA A 271 6.17 1.37 -9.44
C ALA A 271 7.11 2.22 -10.31
N VAL A 272 8.44 2.09 -10.15
CA VAL A 272 9.39 2.84 -11.00
C VAL A 272 9.28 2.42 -12.47
N VAL A 273 9.15 1.12 -12.74
CA VAL A 273 8.99 0.60 -14.10
C VAL A 273 7.67 1.07 -14.71
N THR A 274 6.56 1.00 -13.98
CA THR A 274 5.26 1.48 -14.48
C THR A 274 5.28 2.98 -14.73
N LEU A 275 5.91 3.79 -13.87
CA LEU A 275 6.03 5.23 -14.09
C LEU A 275 6.90 5.57 -15.31
N ALA A 276 7.99 4.84 -15.52
CA ALA A 276 8.83 5.02 -16.71
C ALA A 276 8.09 4.67 -18.01
N LEU A 277 7.31 3.58 -17.99
CA LEU A 277 6.48 3.17 -19.13
C LEU A 277 5.28 4.10 -19.34
N ALA A 278 4.69 4.63 -18.27
CA ALA A 278 3.56 5.55 -18.33
C ALA A 278 3.87 6.79 -19.17
N VAL A 279 5.08 7.36 -19.03
CA VAL A 279 5.49 8.53 -19.81
C VAL A 279 5.69 8.20 -21.29
N ARG A 280 5.98 6.94 -21.63
CA ARG A 280 6.17 6.51 -23.03
C ARG A 280 4.90 6.11 -23.74
N ILE A 281 4.00 5.42 -23.03
CA ILE A 281 2.84 4.77 -23.63
C ILE A 281 1.60 5.66 -23.57
N LEU A 282 1.41 6.39 -22.47
CA LEU A 282 0.27 7.28 -22.33
C LEU A 282 0.50 8.57 -23.10
N ASN A 283 -0.60 9.15 -23.59
CA ASN A 283 -0.63 10.49 -24.17
C ASN A 283 0.17 11.49 -23.31
N GLY A 284 0.94 12.37 -23.97
CA GLY A 284 1.92 13.25 -23.31
C GLY A 284 1.44 13.91 -22.01
N PRO A 285 0.26 14.57 -21.98
CA PRO A 285 -0.27 15.18 -20.76
C PRO A 285 -0.62 14.17 -19.66
N THR A 286 -1.31 13.08 -19.99
CA THR A 286 -1.75 12.08 -19.00
C THR A 286 -0.55 11.31 -18.43
N GLY A 287 0.40 10.92 -19.27
CA GLY A 287 1.64 10.26 -18.85
C GLY A 287 2.46 11.12 -17.88
N THR A 288 2.59 12.43 -18.14
CA THR A 288 3.30 13.34 -17.23
C THR A 288 2.61 13.51 -15.88
N VAL A 289 1.28 13.56 -15.85
CA VAL A 289 0.50 13.64 -14.59
C VAL A 289 0.63 12.35 -13.79
N VAL A 290 0.53 11.19 -14.44
CA VAL A 290 0.71 9.88 -13.78
C VAL A 290 2.12 9.77 -13.20
N TYR A 291 3.15 10.20 -13.93
CA TYR A 291 4.52 10.25 -13.44
C TYR A 291 4.65 11.13 -12.20
N LEU A 292 4.12 12.35 -12.24
CA LEU A 292 4.18 13.29 -11.12
C LEU A 292 3.48 12.73 -9.87
N CYS A 293 2.25 12.25 -10.02
CA CYS A 293 1.49 11.64 -8.91
C CYS A 293 2.24 10.43 -8.34
N GLY A 294 2.81 9.58 -9.18
CA GLY A 294 3.55 8.40 -8.74
C GLY A 294 4.86 8.73 -8.01
N VAL A 295 5.59 9.76 -8.45
CA VAL A 295 6.80 10.23 -7.73
C VAL A 295 6.43 10.75 -6.34
N VAL A 296 5.35 11.54 -6.23
CA VAL A 296 4.86 12.02 -4.94
C VAL A 296 4.42 10.86 -4.04
N LEU A 297 3.68 9.88 -4.57
CA LEU A 297 3.25 8.69 -3.81
C LEU A 297 4.44 7.83 -3.36
N LEU A 298 5.47 7.66 -4.18
CA LEU A 298 6.69 6.96 -3.78
C LEU A 298 7.47 7.72 -2.71
N ALA A 299 7.54 9.05 -2.82
CA ALA A 299 8.18 9.90 -1.82
C ALA A 299 7.45 9.83 -0.47
N THR A 300 6.10 9.87 -0.45
CA THR A 300 5.32 9.73 0.78
C THR A 300 5.45 8.33 1.39
N LEU A 301 5.37 7.28 0.56
CA LEU A 301 5.57 5.90 1.00
C LEU A 301 6.92 5.71 1.69
N TRP A 302 8.01 6.13 1.05
CA TRP A 302 9.35 6.00 1.64
C TRP A 302 9.57 6.89 2.85
N THR A 303 8.93 8.06 2.92
CA THR A 303 8.97 8.91 4.11
C THR A 303 8.37 8.18 5.31
N VAL A 304 7.19 7.59 5.15
CA VAL A 304 6.51 6.85 6.23
C VAL A 304 7.28 5.58 6.57
N CYS A 305 7.62 4.76 5.58
CA CYS A 305 8.30 3.48 5.80
C CYS A 305 9.69 3.67 6.42
N ALA A 306 10.49 4.63 5.95
CA ALA A 306 11.82 4.87 6.52
C ALA A 306 11.73 5.37 7.97
N ALA A 307 10.75 6.23 8.30
CA ALA A 307 10.53 6.67 9.68
C ALA A 307 10.20 5.51 10.63
N LEU A 308 9.35 4.58 10.17
CA LEU A 308 9.02 3.37 10.92
C LEU A 308 10.25 2.46 11.06
N MET A 309 11.03 2.25 10.00
CA MET A 309 12.25 1.43 10.05
C MET A 309 13.29 1.96 11.03
N VAL A 310 13.49 3.29 11.10
CA VAL A 310 14.36 3.92 12.10
C VAL A 310 13.81 3.75 13.52
N GLY A 311 12.49 3.64 13.66
CA GLY A 311 11.80 3.38 14.91
C GLY A 311 11.87 1.94 15.41
N GLU A 312 12.43 0.98 14.66
CA GLU A 312 12.49 -0.44 15.06
C GLU A 312 13.28 -0.68 16.37
N ASN A 313 12.98 -1.80 17.04
CA ASN A 313 13.66 -2.22 18.26
C ASN A 313 15.08 -2.75 17.92
N PRO A 314 16.15 -2.30 18.61
CA PRO A 314 17.52 -2.80 18.39
C PRO A 314 17.77 -4.24 18.88
N THR A 315 16.85 -4.87 19.63
CA THR A 315 17.07 -6.21 20.20
C THR A 315 16.94 -7.32 19.15
N ILE A 316 18.06 -7.88 18.69
CA ILE A 316 18.08 -9.07 17.82
C ILE A 316 18.14 -10.33 18.69
N THR A 317 17.12 -11.19 18.60
CA THR A 317 17.05 -12.46 19.34
C THR A 317 18.13 -13.46 18.90
N PRO A 318 18.54 -14.40 19.78
CA PRO A 318 19.52 -15.43 19.43
C PRO A 318 19.10 -16.29 18.23
N ARG A 319 17.79 -16.50 18.02
CA ARG A 319 17.24 -17.22 16.87
C ARG A 319 17.54 -16.49 15.55
N ILE A 320 17.20 -15.20 15.46
CA ILE A 320 17.48 -14.37 14.28
C ILE A 320 18.99 -14.31 13.99
N ARG A 321 19.83 -14.28 15.03
CA ARG A 321 21.30 -14.29 14.86
C ARG A 321 21.85 -15.56 14.21
N ARG A 322 21.13 -16.69 14.24
CA ARG A 322 21.54 -17.95 13.60
C ARG A 322 21.28 -17.95 12.10
N GLU A 323 20.25 -17.22 11.67
CA GLU A 323 19.81 -17.07 10.28
C GLU A 323 20.61 -16.03 9.50
N LEU A 324 21.50 -15.28 10.18
CA LEU A 324 22.29 -14.24 9.54
C LEU A 324 23.24 -14.83 8.48
N PRO A 325 23.42 -14.13 7.35
CA PRO A 325 24.30 -14.56 6.25
C PRO A 325 25.73 -14.82 6.73
N SER A 326 26.31 -15.94 6.30
CA SER A 326 27.64 -16.39 6.74
C SER A 326 28.79 -15.88 5.86
N SER A 327 28.56 -15.69 4.56
CA SER A 327 29.61 -15.26 3.62
C SER A 327 29.85 -13.74 3.68
N PHE A 328 31.03 -13.27 3.28
CA PHE A 328 31.37 -11.84 3.30
C PHE A 328 30.45 -11.03 2.36
N LEU A 329 30.25 -11.50 1.13
CA LEU A 329 29.42 -10.82 0.13
C LEU A 329 27.93 -10.80 0.53
N SER A 330 27.42 -11.91 1.06
CA SER A 330 26.03 -11.97 1.55
C SER A 330 25.82 -11.05 2.76
N ARG A 331 26.81 -10.87 3.64
CA ARG A 331 26.74 -9.89 4.72
C ARG A 331 26.72 -8.45 4.19
N LEU A 332 27.57 -8.12 3.22
CA LEU A 332 27.60 -6.76 2.68
C LEU A 332 26.27 -6.33 2.05
N MET A 333 25.56 -7.26 1.40
CA MET A 333 24.32 -6.98 0.68
C MET A 333 23.05 -7.21 1.52
N LEU A 334 22.98 -8.31 2.28
CA LEU A 334 21.76 -8.74 2.95
C LEU A 334 21.65 -8.25 4.40
N THR A 335 22.73 -7.79 5.03
CA THR A 335 22.66 -7.27 6.41
C THR A 335 21.75 -6.05 6.52
N TRP A 336 21.58 -5.27 5.45
CA TRP A 336 20.66 -4.12 5.45
C TRP A 336 19.18 -4.50 5.40
N LEU A 337 18.85 -5.75 5.08
CA LEU A 337 17.48 -6.27 5.14
C LEU A 337 17.12 -6.79 6.54
N THR A 338 18.12 -7.01 7.40
CA THR A 338 17.92 -7.59 8.74
C THR A 338 17.30 -6.57 9.72
N PRO A 339 16.50 -7.03 10.71
CA PRO A 339 15.81 -6.14 11.64
C PRO A 339 16.78 -5.26 12.44
N GLY A 340 16.36 -4.03 12.71
CA GLY A 340 17.08 -3.09 13.57
C GLY A 340 17.04 -1.64 13.06
N PRO A 341 17.18 -0.65 13.97
CA PRO A 341 17.06 0.76 13.62
C PRO A 341 18.25 1.29 12.81
N SER A 342 19.47 0.74 13.01
CA SER A 342 20.65 1.14 12.23
C SER A 342 20.64 0.55 10.81
N THR A 343 20.24 -0.72 10.68
CA THR A 343 20.09 -1.37 9.38
C THR A 343 18.94 -0.75 8.59
N GLY A 344 17.84 -0.43 9.27
CA GLY A 344 16.70 0.31 8.71
C GLY A 344 17.07 1.72 8.22
N LEU A 345 17.87 2.47 8.99
CA LEU A 345 18.36 3.78 8.56
C LEU A 345 19.20 3.69 7.29
N VAL A 346 20.21 2.81 7.25
CA VAL A 346 21.09 2.69 6.08
C VAL A 346 20.31 2.19 4.86
N PHE A 347 19.43 1.21 5.04
CA PHE A 347 18.55 0.71 3.99
C PHE A 347 17.65 1.82 3.41
N GLY A 348 17.02 2.61 4.29
CA GLY A 348 16.19 3.74 3.89
C GLY A 348 16.98 4.82 3.15
N ILE A 349 18.15 5.21 3.64
CA ILE A 349 19.02 6.20 2.99
C ILE A 349 19.42 5.73 1.59
N ILE A 350 19.87 4.48 1.45
CA ILE A 350 20.27 3.94 0.14
C ILE A 350 19.10 3.97 -0.84
N CYS A 351 17.91 3.53 -0.43
CA CYS A 351 16.73 3.50 -1.31
C CYS A 351 16.21 4.90 -1.66
N ILE A 352 16.18 5.82 -0.70
CA ILE A 352 15.79 7.22 -0.94
C ILE A 352 16.78 7.89 -1.90
N ALA A 353 18.08 7.69 -1.70
CA ALA A 353 19.11 8.24 -2.58
C ALA A 353 19.05 7.64 -3.99
N THR A 354 18.87 6.32 -4.14
CA THR A 354 18.74 5.69 -5.47
C THR A 354 17.49 6.16 -6.19
N LEU A 355 16.36 6.30 -5.50
CA LEU A 355 15.13 6.84 -6.08
C LEU A 355 15.28 8.30 -6.50
N ALA A 356 15.96 9.14 -5.69
CA ALA A 356 16.26 10.51 -6.07
C ALA A 356 17.11 10.58 -7.34
N VAL A 357 18.14 9.73 -7.45
CA VAL A 357 18.98 9.63 -8.65
C VAL A 357 18.18 9.18 -9.87
N ILE A 358 17.38 8.12 -9.74
CA ILE A 358 16.50 7.61 -10.80
C ILE A 358 15.51 8.70 -11.25
N GLN A 359 14.95 9.46 -10.31
CA GLN A 359 14.03 10.55 -10.61
C GLN A 359 14.72 11.68 -11.39
N GLN A 360 15.95 12.07 -11.03
CA GLN A 360 16.70 13.11 -11.76
C GLN A 360 17.08 12.66 -13.17
N PHE A 361 17.55 11.42 -13.34
CA PHE A 361 17.79 10.84 -14.66
C PHE A 361 16.51 10.73 -15.49
N GLY A 362 15.40 10.33 -14.86
CA GLY A 362 14.08 10.29 -15.48
C GLY A 362 13.65 11.66 -15.97
N LEU A 363 13.76 12.69 -15.13
CA LEU A 363 13.45 14.07 -15.51
C LEU A 363 14.31 14.56 -16.68
N ALA A 364 15.63 14.34 -16.62
CA ALA A 364 16.55 14.73 -17.69
C ALA A 364 16.19 14.05 -19.02
N TRP A 365 15.86 12.75 -18.98
CA TRP A 365 15.43 11.99 -20.14
C TRP A 365 14.10 12.51 -20.73
N ILE A 366 13.11 12.81 -19.88
CA ILE A 366 11.81 13.37 -20.32
C ILE A 366 12.01 14.73 -21.01
N ILE A 367 12.84 15.60 -20.42
CA ILE A 367 13.15 16.93 -20.97
C ILE A 367 13.88 16.79 -22.32
N GLN A 368 14.88 15.92 -22.44
CA GLN A 368 15.65 15.75 -23.67
C GLN A 368 14.84 15.11 -24.80
N SER A 369 13.97 14.16 -24.47
CA SER A 369 13.20 13.41 -25.47
C SER A 369 12.09 14.23 -26.14
N GLY A 370 11.83 15.45 -25.67
CA GLY A 370 10.77 16.32 -26.24
C GLY A 370 9.34 15.84 -25.94
N PHE A 371 9.16 14.85 -25.08
CA PHE A 371 7.85 14.39 -24.63
C PHE A 371 7.14 15.52 -23.86
N GLY A 372 5.93 15.89 -24.29
CA GLY A 372 5.09 16.88 -23.62
C GLY A 372 5.54 18.33 -23.81
N ASN A 373 5.56 18.84 -25.05
CA ASN A 373 5.62 20.30 -25.26
C ASN A 373 4.35 20.95 -24.69
N GLY A 374 4.50 21.83 -23.67
CA GLY A 374 3.36 22.51 -23.03
C GLY A 374 3.60 22.89 -21.56
N PRO A 375 2.56 23.45 -20.89
CA PRO A 375 2.65 23.90 -19.49
C PRO A 375 2.93 22.78 -18.48
N THR A 376 2.55 21.54 -18.79
CA THR A 376 2.79 20.37 -17.91
C THR A 376 4.29 20.06 -17.73
N ARG A 377 5.11 20.32 -18.75
CA ARG A 377 6.58 20.17 -18.66
C ARG A 377 7.22 21.22 -17.77
N GLY A 378 6.70 22.45 -17.77
CA GLY A 378 7.12 23.50 -16.84
C GLY A 378 6.83 23.10 -15.39
N LEU A 379 5.61 22.61 -15.14
CA LEU A 379 5.22 22.10 -13.82
C LEU A 379 6.10 20.92 -13.38
N LEU A 380 6.32 19.95 -14.26
CA LEU A 380 7.21 18.81 -14.01
C LEU A 380 8.62 19.28 -13.64
N ARG A 381 9.20 20.21 -14.40
CA ARG A 381 10.54 20.75 -14.13
C ARG A 381 10.56 21.48 -12.78
N ASN A 382 9.58 22.32 -12.49
CA ASN A 382 9.53 23.09 -11.24
C ASN A 382 9.45 22.16 -10.01
N ILE A 383 8.62 21.11 -10.07
CA ILE A 383 8.45 20.19 -8.95
C ILE A 383 9.63 19.20 -8.85
N CYS A 384 10.09 18.64 -9.96
CA CYS A 384 11.01 17.51 -9.94
C CYS A 384 12.49 17.91 -10.06
N SER A 385 12.85 19.15 -10.40
CA SER A 385 14.26 19.56 -10.51
C SER A 385 14.88 19.78 -9.13
N VAL A 386 15.01 21.03 -8.68
CA VAL A 386 15.64 21.39 -7.40
C VAL A 386 14.88 20.82 -6.21
N PRO A 387 13.53 20.90 -6.12
CA PRO A 387 12.80 20.30 -4.99
C PRO A 387 12.95 18.77 -4.92
N GLY A 388 13.08 18.10 -6.08
CA GLY A 388 13.35 16.66 -6.18
C GLY A 388 14.70 16.23 -5.61
N ILE A 389 15.67 17.15 -5.49
CA ILE A 389 16.96 16.92 -4.83
C ILE A 389 16.89 17.32 -3.34
N LEU A 390 16.24 18.44 -3.03
CA LEU A 390 16.16 18.97 -1.68
C LEU A 390 15.32 18.08 -0.74
N PHE A 391 14.16 17.60 -1.19
CA PHE A 391 13.27 16.77 -0.38
C PHE A 391 13.96 15.50 0.17
N PRO A 392 14.58 14.64 -0.66
CA PRO A 392 15.28 13.46 -0.15
C PRO A 392 16.49 13.82 0.71
N ALA A 393 17.19 14.92 0.43
CA ALA A 393 18.31 15.38 1.25
C ALA A 393 17.86 15.81 2.66
N TYR A 394 16.78 16.58 2.78
CA TYR A 394 16.17 16.92 4.07
C TYR A 394 15.67 15.68 4.80
N LEU A 395 15.00 14.76 4.09
CA LEU A 395 14.50 13.52 4.67
C LEU A 395 15.63 12.67 5.27
N ILE A 396 16.76 12.53 4.56
CA ILE A 396 17.94 11.82 5.07
C ILE A 396 18.46 12.49 6.35
N CYS A 397 18.61 13.81 6.36
CA CYS A 397 19.01 14.55 7.55
C CYS A 397 18.03 14.29 8.71
N PHE A 398 16.72 14.41 8.47
CA PHE A 398 15.70 14.19 9.51
C PHE A 398 15.71 12.76 10.04
N LEU A 399 15.85 11.74 9.20
CA LEU A 399 15.93 10.35 9.62
C LEU A 399 17.14 10.09 10.53
N THR A 400 18.28 10.73 10.27
CA THR A 400 19.46 10.62 11.15
C THR A 400 19.24 11.27 12.51
N VAL A 401 18.55 12.42 12.55
CA VAL A 401 18.15 13.07 13.81
C VAL A 401 17.11 12.23 14.57
N VAL A 402 16.12 11.68 13.87
CA VAL A 402 15.12 10.76 14.45
C VAL A 402 15.80 9.55 15.08
N ARG A 403 16.82 8.96 14.43
CA ARG A 403 17.60 7.86 15.02
C ARG A 403 18.25 8.27 16.34
N LEU A 404 18.84 9.46 16.40
CA LEU A 404 19.47 9.98 17.63
C LEU A 404 18.43 10.17 18.74
N ILE A 405 17.30 10.79 18.43
CA ILE A 405 16.19 10.97 19.38
C ILE A 405 15.69 9.62 19.89
N MET A 406 15.45 8.66 18.99
CA MET A 406 14.98 7.33 19.36
C MET A 406 16.00 6.58 20.22
N ALA A 407 17.30 6.75 19.96
CA ALA A 407 18.35 6.17 20.81
C ALA A 407 18.31 6.75 22.23
N VAL A 408 18.08 8.05 22.38
CA VAL A 408 17.96 8.72 23.69
C VAL A 408 16.68 8.30 24.41
N VAL A 409 15.52 8.29 23.74
CA VAL A 409 14.25 7.87 24.33
C VAL A 409 14.33 6.41 24.81
N ARG A 410 15.04 5.56 24.07
CA ARG A 410 15.27 4.15 24.41
C ARG A 410 16.15 3.92 25.65
N LEU A 411 16.84 4.94 26.16
CA LEU A 411 17.61 4.80 27.40
C LEU A 411 16.73 4.58 28.63
N ARG A 412 15.48 5.07 28.60
CA ARG A 412 14.55 4.98 29.74
C ARG A 412 13.23 4.29 29.41
N ASN A 413 12.86 4.19 28.14
CA ASN A 413 11.59 3.65 27.69
C ASN A 413 11.78 2.57 26.61
N ASN A 414 10.75 1.76 26.37
CA ASN A 414 10.66 0.86 25.22
C ASN A 414 9.64 1.41 24.20
N PRO A 415 9.99 2.44 23.41
CA PRO A 415 9.08 3.04 22.46
C PRO A 415 8.75 2.05 21.33
N ARG A 416 7.49 2.09 20.90
CA ARG A 416 6.99 1.36 19.73
C ARG A 416 7.52 1.96 18.43
N VAL A 417 7.31 1.24 17.34
CA VAL A 417 7.81 1.61 16.00
C VAL A 417 7.16 2.90 15.49
N GLU A 418 5.88 3.14 15.84
CA GLU A 418 5.12 4.33 15.41
C GLU A 418 5.67 5.63 16.03
N VAL A 419 6.38 5.54 17.16
CA VAL A 419 7.05 6.70 17.78
C VAL A 419 8.13 7.27 16.86
N GLY A 420 8.73 6.44 15.98
CA GLY A 420 9.67 6.91 14.96
C GLY A 420 9.03 7.88 13.96
N LEU A 421 7.79 7.59 13.54
CA LEU A 421 7.02 8.49 12.66
C LEU A 421 6.64 9.78 13.38
N ALA A 422 6.18 9.69 14.63
CA ALA A 422 5.88 10.87 15.44
C ALA A 422 7.12 11.76 15.64
N ALA A 423 8.28 11.15 15.91
CA ALA A 423 9.55 11.85 16.01
C ALA A 423 9.94 12.54 14.69
N LEU A 424 9.71 11.91 13.53
CA LEU A 424 9.94 12.55 12.23
C LEU A 424 9.08 13.79 12.04
N ILE A 425 7.78 13.70 12.39
CA ILE A 425 6.86 14.84 12.29
C ILE A 425 7.34 15.99 13.18
N VAL A 426 7.73 15.70 14.43
CA VAL A 426 8.25 16.71 15.36
C VAL A 426 9.54 17.33 14.82
N VAL A 427 10.48 16.54 14.31
CA VAL A 427 11.72 17.04 13.72
C VAL A 427 11.43 17.93 12.51
N ALA A 428 10.55 17.51 11.60
CA ALA A 428 10.18 18.28 10.42
C ALA A 428 9.48 19.60 10.78
N LEU A 429 8.59 19.60 11.78
CA LEU A 429 7.93 20.81 12.27
C LEU A 429 8.92 21.77 12.94
N MET A 430 9.79 21.27 13.81
CA MET A 430 10.80 22.09 14.48
C MET A 430 11.83 22.65 13.49
N ALA A 431 12.23 21.87 12.49
CA ALA A 431 13.12 22.31 11.43
C ALA A 431 12.51 23.46 10.59
N ALA A 432 11.18 23.55 10.49
CA ALA A 432 10.51 24.66 9.83
C ALA A 432 10.26 25.86 10.77
N LEU A 433 9.74 25.60 11.97
CA LEU A 433 9.26 26.66 12.89
C LEU A 433 10.39 27.40 13.60
N VAL A 434 11.45 26.70 14.02
CA VAL A 434 12.57 27.31 14.76
C VAL A 434 13.31 28.38 13.94
N PRO A 435 13.84 28.07 12.74
CA PRO A 435 14.52 29.09 11.93
C PRO A 435 13.57 30.22 11.51
N TYR A 436 12.31 29.91 11.21
CA TYR A 436 11.31 30.91 10.87
C TYR A 436 11.07 31.90 12.02
N SER A 437 10.83 31.39 13.24
CA SER A 437 10.62 32.24 14.42
C SER A 437 11.85 33.05 14.81
N MET A 438 13.06 32.49 14.68
CA MET A 438 14.31 33.20 14.95
C MET A 438 14.51 34.37 13.98
N GLN A 439 14.34 34.15 12.67
CA GLN A 439 14.47 35.22 11.68
C GLN A 439 13.36 36.26 11.86
N LEU A 440 12.13 35.84 12.16
CA LEU A 440 11.01 36.76 12.40
C LEU A 440 11.28 37.67 13.58
N HIS A 441 11.82 37.13 14.68
CA HIS A 441 12.19 37.90 15.85
C HIS A 441 13.36 38.85 15.58
N TYR A 442 14.36 38.41 14.81
CA TYR A 442 15.49 39.26 14.42
C TYR A 442 15.10 40.39 13.46
N ASN A 443 14.08 40.17 12.63
CA ASN A 443 13.59 41.14 11.65
C ASN A 443 12.37 41.94 12.15
N ASP A 444 12.25 42.13 13.47
CA ASP A 444 11.18 42.91 14.13
C ASP A 444 9.76 42.58 13.63
N TYR A 445 9.48 41.30 13.37
CA TYR A 445 8.18 40.79 12.89
C TYR A 445 7.71 41.36 11.54
N GLN A 446 8.62 41.88 10.72
CA GLN A 446 8.31 42.31 9.35
C GLN A 446 8.18 41.11 8.39
N THR A 447 7.64 41.36 7.20
CA THR A 447 7.54 40.35 6.14
C THR A 447 8.92 39.78 5.80
N LEU A 448 9.06 38.46 5.86
CA LEU A 448 10.34 37.77 5.68
C LEU A 448 10.61 37.44 4.22
N GLU A 449 11.79 37.84 3.75
CA GLU A 449 12.42 37.29 2.55
C GLU A 449 13.31 36.09 2.92
N TYR A 450 13.54 35.20 1.95
CA TYR A 450 14.36 34.01 2.17
C TYR A 450 15.83 34.38 2.38
N ASP A 451 16.34 34.23 3.60
CA ASP A 451 17.76 34.39 3.91
C ASP A 451 18.44 33.01 4.05
N PRO A 452 19.45 32.69 3.20
CA PRO A 452 20.20 31.44 3.28
C PRO A 452 20.84 31.16 4.64
N ASN A 453 21.22 32.18 5.41
CA ASN A 453 21.93 31.95 6.66
C ASN A 453 21.01 31.39 7.75
N TRP A 454 19.75 31.83 7.76
CA TRP A 454 18.76 31.44 8.76
C TRP A 454 17.87 30.30 8.30
N GLN A 455 17.44 30.31 7.03
CA GLN A 455 16.38 29.42 6.54
C GLN A 455 16.87 28.12 5.89
N VAL A 456 18.18 27.84 5.85
CA VAL A 456 18.72 26.59 5.28
C VAL A 456 18.26 25.32 6.01
N SER A 457 17.84 25.40 7.28
CA SER A 457 17.21 24.26 7.97
C SER A 457 15.69 24.18 7.73
N ASN A 458 15.07 25.27 7.28
CA ASN A 458 13.64 25.35 7.00
C ASN A 458 13.29 24.68 5.67
N TRP A 459 12.97 23.40 5.73
CA TRP A 459 12.63 22.61 4.55
C TRP A 459 11.40 23.18 3.82
N ALA A 460 10.38 23.67 4.54
CA ALA A 460 9.14 24.15 3.93
C ALA A 460 9.36 25.48 3.19
N PHE A 461 10.04 26.45 3.81
CA PHE A 461 10.36 27.72 3.15
C PHE A 461 11.35 27.49 1.99
N THR A 462 12.39 26.68 2.20
CA THR A 462 13.35 26.37 1.13
C THR A 462 12.69 25.67 -0.07
N LEU A 463 11.79 24.71 0.14
CA LEU A 463 11.08 24.04 -0.96
C LEU A 463 10.11 24.97 -1.69
N THR A 464 9.41 25.86 -0.97
CA THR A 464 8.48 26.82 -1.60
C THR A 464 9.22 27.85 -2.43
N THR A 465 10.33 28.40 -1.95
CA THR A 465 11.22 29.28 -2.73
C THR A 465 11.85 28.54 -3.91
N ALA A 466 12.20 27.26 -3.75
CA ALA A 466 12.70 26.43 -4.86
C ALA A 466 11.64 26.16 -5.94
N LEU A 467 10.37 25.97 -5.56
CA LEU A 467 9.25 25.82 -6.50
C LEU A 467 8.99 27.09 -7.32
N GLN A 468 9.28 28.26 -6.73
CA GLN A 468 9.18 29.56 -7.41
C GLN A 468 10.37 29.86 -8.32
N ASN A 469 11.43 29.03 -8.30
CA ASN A 469 12.70 29.24 -8.99
C ASN A 469 13.51 30.46 -8.51
N ASP A 470 13.23 30.96 -7.30
CA ASP A 470 13.90 32.14 -6.72
C ASP A 470 14.98 31.76 -5.68
N LEU A 471 15.34 30.47 -5.61
CA LEU A 471 16.29 30.00 -4.60
C LEU A 471 17.73 30.46 -4.93
N PRO A 472 18.43 31.15 -4.00
CA PRO A 472 19.79 31.60 -4.24
C PRO A 472 20.78 30.44 -4.40
N PRO A 473 21.95 30.67 -5.03
CA PRO A 473 22.97 29.64 -5.17
C PRO A 473 23.68 29.40 -3.83
N GLY A 474 23.50 28.22 -3.23
CA GLY A 474 24.16 27.86 -1.95
C GLY A 474 23.41 26.83 -1.12
N PRO A 475 22.15 27.08 -0.73
CA PRO A 475 21.33 26.18 0.10
C PRO A 475 21.31 24.74 -0.41
N VAL A 476 21.19 24.53 -1.72
CA VAL A 476 21.22 23.19 -2.33
C VAL A 476 22.51 22.44 -2.00
N LYS A 477 23.67 23.07 -2.14
CA LYS A 477 24.98 22.46 -1.85
C LYS A 477 25.12 22.16 -0.36
N ASN A 478 24.66 23.06 0.50
CA ASN A 478 24.75 22.91 1.95
C ASN A 478 23.89 21.74 2.45
N VAL A 479 22.62 21.66 2.01
CA VAL A 479 21.68 20.61 2.42
C VAL A 479 22.13 19.24 1.88
N VAL A 480 22.56 19.18 0.61
CA VAL A 480 23.08 17.92 0.03
C VAL A 480 24.38 17.50 0.71
N GLY A 481 25.29 18.44 0.97
CA GLY A 481 26.53 18.17 1.70
C GLY A 481 26.27 17.63 3.12
N ALA A 482 25.31 18.23 3.84
CA ALA A 482 24.87 17.75 5.14
C ALA A 482 24.28 16.34 5.07
N ALA A 483 23.41 16.07 4.08
CA ALA A 483 22.82 14.75 3.89
C ALA A 483 23.88 13.67 3.63
N ILE A 484 24.89 13.97 2.79
CA ILE A 484 26.01 13.06 2.52
C ILE A 484 26.84 12.84 3.79
N GLY A 485 27.22 13.91 4.49
CA GLY A 485 27.99 13.83 5.73
C GLY A 485 27.30 12.99 6.80
N LEU A 486 26.01 13.24 7.04
CA LEU A 486 25.20 12.49 8.01
C LEU A 486 24.97 11.04 7.58
N SER A 487 24.85 10.76 6.28
CA SER A 487 24.78 9.39 5.75
C SER A 487 26.05 8.61 6.03
N LEU A 488 27.23 9.22 5.80
CA LEU A 488 28.52 8.61 6.10
C LEU A 488 28.67 8.35 7.61
N ILE A 489 28.33 9.32 8.45
CA ILE A 489 28.33 9.14 9.92
C ILE A 489 27.38 8.01 10.32
N GLY A 490 26.19 7.93 9.72
CA GLY A 490 25.21 6.88 9.96
C GLY A 490 25.73 5.48 9.64
N LEU A 491 26.41 5.34 8.49
CA LEU A 491 27.11 4.13 8.04
C LEU A 491 28.26 3.74 8.99
N PHE A 492 29.11 4.69 9.37
CA PHE A 492 30.22 4.43 10.31
C PHE A 492 29.72 4.05 11.70
N ALA A 493 28.68 4.72 12.21
CA ALA A 493 28.05 4.37 13.48
C ALA A 493 27.39 2.97 13.46
N ALA A 494 27.02 2.48 12.28
CA ALA A 494 26.49 1.13 12.08
C ALA A 494 27.58 0.04 11.97
N TRP A 495 28.87 0.37 12.04
CA TRP A 495 29.98 -0.59 11.95
C TRP A 495 29.95 -1.68 13.04
N ARG A 496 29.44 -1.38 14.24
CA ARG A 496 29.28 -2.40 15.28
C ARG A 496 28.16 -3.39 14.94
N THR A 497 27.12 -2.95 14.22
CA THR A 497 26.00 -3.79 13.79
C THR A 497 26.33 -4.65 12.56
N THR A 498 27.35 -4.29 11.76
CA THR A 498 27.88 -5.14 10.67
C THR A 498 28.83 -6.25 11.14
N ARG A 499 29.11 -6.33 12.45
CA ARG A 499 29.79 -7.48 13.10
C ARG A 499 28.85 -8.47 13.80
N PRO A 500 27.76 -9.02 13.21
CA PRO A 500 27.09 -10.14 13.84
C PRO A 500 27.98 -11.38 13.77
N ARG A 501 28.45 -11.85 14.92
CA ARG A 501 28.96 -13.21 15.06
C ARG A 501 27.74 -14.13 15.04
N ARG A 502 27.46 -14.75 13.89
CA ARG A 502 26.50 -15.85 13.77
C ARG A 502 26.76 -16.79 14.95
N ILE A 503 25.76 -16.98 15.80
CA ILE A 503 25.87 -17.91 16.92
C ILE A 503 25.68 -19.30 16.32
N ALA A 504 26.55 -20.24 16.65
CA ALA A 504 26.41 -21.62 16.19
C ALA A 504 25.05 -22.18 16.65
N THR A 505 24.34 -22.86 15.75
CA THR A 505 23.12 -23.57 16.11
C THR A 505 23.48 -24.71 17.07
N PRO A 506 22.85 -24.82 18.26
CA PRO A 506 23.11 -25.93 19.17
C PRO A 506 22.79 -27.26 18.49
N THR A 507 23.60 -28.30 18.76
CA THR A 507 23.45 -29.63 18.15
C THR A 507 22.05 -30.22 18.35
N ARG A 508 21.47 -30.07 19.54
CA ARG A 508 20.08 -30.51 19.83
C ARG A 508 19.02 -29.92 18.91
N VAL A 509 19.18 -28.67 18.47
CA VAL A 509 18.22 -27.99 17.57
C VAL A 509 18.39 -28.49 16.13
N LEU A 510 19.60 -28.88 15.73
CA LEU A 510 19.85 -29.50 14.42
C LEU A 510 19.27 -30.91 14.38
N GLU A 511 19.36 -31.66 15.49
CA GLU A 511 18.77 -33.00 15.63
C GLU A 511 17.24 -32.96 15.55
N GLU A 512 16.58 -31.98 16.18
CA GLU A 512 15.12 -31.77 16.09
C GLU A 512 14.61 -31.29 14.72
N GLN A 513 15.47 -30.71 13.87
CA GLN A 513 15.08 -30.26 12.52
C GLN A 513 15.26 -31.33 11.45
N LEU A 514 16.04 -32.37 11.74
CA LEU A 514 16.37 -33.47 10.83
C LEU A 514 15.58 -34.76 11.12
N GLY A 515 14.99 -34.87 12.32
CA GLY A 515 13.99 -35.89 12.67
C GLY A 515 12.58 -35.38 12.43
#